data_AF-K7ZH51-F1
#
_entry.id   AF-K7ZH51-F1
#
_cell.length_a   1.000
_cell.length_b   1.000
_cell.length_c   1.000
_cell.angle_alpha   90.00
_cell.angle_beta   90.00
_cell.angle_gamma   90.00
#
_symmetry.space_group_name_H-M   'P 1'
#
loop_
_entity.id
_entity.type
_entity.pdbx_description
1 polymer ?
#
loop_
_entity_poly.entity_id
_entity_poly.type
_entity_poly.pdbx_seq_one_letter_code
_entity_poly.pdbx_strand_id
1 'polypeptide(L)' 'MWLLPFIASADFAFTGKVVSLQKNPLKNNYLVRMESVDNPLEVDKGPEYLCLNKAMKSQDPVLFTFDARLFKIRTCRL' A
#
# COMPACT_ATOMS: atom_id res chain seq x y z
N MET A 1 -26.79 -22.41 -14.67
CA MET A 1 -26.08 -22.05 -13.42
C MET A 1 -25.37 -20.73 -13.67
N TRP A 2 -25.86 -19.63 -13.11
CA TRP A 2 -25.36 -18.29 -13.39
C TRP A 2 -24.04 -18.06 -12.64
N LEU A 3 -22.93 -17.88 -13.39
CA LEU A 3 -21.67 -17.36 -12.88
C LEU A 3 -21.83 -15.85 -12.70
N LEU A 4 -22.01 -15.39 -11.46
CA LEU A 4 -21.87 -13.97 -11.14
C LEU A 4 -20.39 -13.60 -11.10
N PRO A 5 -20.01 -12.43 -11.65
CA PRO A 5 -18.62 -12.08 -11.90
C PRO A 5 -17.92 -11.84 -10.58
N PHE A 6 -16.71 -12.41 -10.45
CA PHE A 6 -15.76 -12.04 -9.43
C PHE A 6 -15.60 -10.52 -9.49
N ILE A 7 -16.04 -9.82 -8.45
CA ILE A 7 -15.70 -8.41 -8.25
C ILE A 7 -14.19 -8.43 -7.98
N ALA A 8 -13.41 -8.31 -9.05
CA ALA A 8 -12.00 -8.01 -8.92
C ALA A 8 -11.93 -6.68 -8.17
N SER A 9 -11.39 -6.72 -6.94
CA SER A 9 -10.92 -5.52 -6.27
C SER A 9 -10.14 -4.71 -7.30
N ALA A 10 -10.55 -3.48 -7.57
CA ALA A 10 -9.82 -2.60 -8.47
C ALA A 10 -8.54 -2.18 -7.75
N ASP A 11 -7.57 -3.09 -7.75
CA ASP A 11 -6.24 -2.85 -7.25
C ASP A 11 -5.51 -2.03 -8.31
N PHE A 12 -5.19 -0.79 -7.98
CA PHE A 12 -4.43 0.06 -8.88
C PHE A 12 -2.94 -0.14 -8.61
N ALA A 13 -2.17 -0.33 -9.68
CA ALA A 13 -0.72 -0.48 -9.61
C ALA A 13 -0.02 0.86 -9.86
N PHE A 14 0.90 1.23 -8.98
CA PHE A 14 1.67 2.46 -9.04
C PHE A 14 3.14 2.20 -8.79
N THR A 15 4.00 3.03 -9.36
CA THR A 15 5.42 3.09 -9.03
C THR A 15 5.70 4.42 -8.35
N GLY A 16 6.34 4.39 -7.17
CA GLY A 16 6.60 5.62 -6.41
C GLY A 16 7.50 5.41 -5.20
N LYS A 17 8.02 6.51 -4.67
CA LYS A 17 8.85 6.50 -3.45
C LYS A 17 7.99 6.55 -2.19
N VAL A 18 8.49 5.91 -1.14
CA VAL A 18 7.89 5.99 0.20
C VAL A 18 8.42 7.24 0.90
N VAL A 19 7.54 8.21 1.16
CA VAL A 19 7.89 9.49 1.80
C VAL A 19 7.92 9.34 3.31
N SER A 20 6.94 8.65 3.89
CA SER A 20 6.91 8.38 5.33
C SER A 20 6.10 7.14 5.65
N LEU A 21 6.44 6.52 6.78
CA LEU A 21 5.74 5.35 7.30
C LEU A 21 5.64 5.44 8.82
N GLN A 22 4.42 5.52 9.34
CA GLN A 22 4.14 5.82 10.76
C GLN A 22 3.11 4.86 11.32
N LYS A 23 3.23 4.53 12.61
CA LYS A 23 2.22 3.69 13.29
C LYS A 23 0.93 4.49 13.45
N ASN A 24 -0.20 3.87 13.11
CA ASN A 24 -1.50 4.47 13.34
C ASN A 24 -1.82 4.47 14.85
N PRO A 25 -2.15 5.62 15.48
CA PRO A 25 -2.47 5.65 16.90
C PRO A 25 -3.86 5.05 17.22
N LEU A 26 -4.75 4.97 16.23
CA LEU A 26 -6.14 4.52 16.42
C LEU A 26 -6.35 3.05 16.05
N LYS A 27 -5.44 2.46 15.27
CA LYS A 27 -5.55 1.10 14.73
C LYS A 27 -4.23 0.36 14.90
N ASN A 28 -4.26 -0.96 14.93
CA ASN A 28 -3.05 -1.79 14.95
C ASN A 28 -2.44 -1.94 13.54
N ASN A 29 -2.28 -0.84 12.80
CA ASN A 29 -1.69 -0.80 11.47
C ASN A 29 -0.76 0.42 11.29
N TYR A 30 -0.30 0.67 10.08
CA TYR A 30 0.59 1.76 9.73
C TYR A 30 -0.02 2.62 8.62
N LEU A 31 0.29 3.91 8.66
CA LEU A 31 0.00 4.86 7.60
C LEU A 31 1.27 5.07 6.79
N VAL A 32 1.16 4.91 5.46
CA VAL A 32 2.24 5.17 4.51
C VAL A 32 1.86 6.34 3.61
N ARG A 33 2.78 7.27 3.41
CA ARG A 33 2.67 8.29 2.36
C ARG A 33 3.56 7.91 1.19
N MET A 34 2.95 7.86 0.01
CA MET A 34 3.64 7.63 -1.26
C MET A 34 3.78 8.96 -1.97
N GLU A 35 4.88 9.19 -2.68
CA GLU A 35 5.07 10.40 -3.49
C GLU A 35 4.02 10.51 -4.60
N SER A 36 3.59 9.37 -5.14
CA SER A 36 2.66 9.28 -6.27
C SER A 36 1.18 9.29 -5.87
N VAL A 37 0.86 9.41 -4.57
CA VAL A 37 -0.51 9.36 -4.06
C VAL A 37 -0.69 10.42 -2.97
N ASP A 38 -1.61 11.36 -3.19
CA ASP A 38 -1.85 12.47 -2.26
C ASP A 38 -2.35 12.02 -0.89
N ASN A 39 -3.18 10.98 -0.86
CA ASN A 39 -3.77 10.44 0.35
C ASN A 39 -2.87 9.39 1.02
N PRO A 40 -2.71 9.42 2.36
CA PRO A 40 -2.03 8.36 3.06
C PRO A 40 -2.79 7.04 2.91
N LEU A 41 -2.03 5.96 2.70
CA LEU A 41 -2.55 4.61 2.58
C LEU A 41 -2.32 3.85 3.88
N GLU A 42 -3.21 2.92 4.20
CA GLU A 42 -3.04 1.98 5.31
C GLU A 42 -2.22 0.76 4.86
N VAL A 43 -1.38 0.24 5.76
CA VAL A 43 -0.68 -1.05 5.57
C VAL A 43 -0.61 -1.77 6.90
N ASP A 44 -0.95 -3.06 6.91
CA ASP A 44 -0.84 -3.88 8.12
C ASP A 44 0.62 -4.26 8.39
N LYS A 45 0.90 -4.69 9.62
CA LYS A 45 2.20 -5.26 9.93
C LYS A 45 2.37 -6.58 9.17
N GLY A 46 3.34 -6.66 8.26
CA GLY A 46 3.53 -7.81 7.40
C GLY A 46 4.63 -7.61 6.35
N PRO A 47 4.69 -8.48 5.32
CA PRO A 47 5.66 -8.40 4.24
C PRO A 47 5.62 -7.06 3.49
N GLU A 48 4.43 -6.51 3.26
CA GLU A 48 4.23 -5.24 2.55
C GLU A 48 4.81 -4.08 3.36
N TYR A 49 4.57 -4.04 4.67
CA TYR A 49 5.20 -3.09 5.58
C TYR A 49 6.73 -3.19 5.55
N LEU A 50 7.29 -4.40 5.57
CA LEU A 50 8.73 -4.60 5.53
C LEU A 50 9.34 -4.11 4.21
N CYS A 51 8.68 -4.37 3.09
CA CYS A 51 9.06 -3.87 1.78
C CYS A 51 9.05 -2.33 1.74
N LEU A 52 7.96 -1.69 2.18
CA LEU A 52 7.84 -0.24 2.23
C LEU A 52 8.85 0.41 3.18
N ASN A 53 9.08 -0.20 4.35
CA ASN A 53 10.07 0.29 5.32
C ASN A 53 11.51 0.17 4.78
N LYS A 54 11.80 -0.89 4.01
CA LYS A 54 13.09 -1.03 3.32
C LYS A 54 13.24 0.05 2.24
N ALA A 55 12.22 0.21 1.39
CA ALA A 55 12.19 1.23 0.34
C ALA A 55 12.35 2.65 0.88
N MET A 56 11.68 2.97 1.99
CA MET A 56 11.79 4.26 2.66
C MET A 56 13.23 4.55 3.12
N LYS A 57 13.93 3.53 3.63
CA LYS A 57 15.31 3.65 4.10
C LYS A 57 16.31 3.77 2.95
N SER A 58 16.09 3.04 1.87
CA SER A 58 16.97 3.10 0.68
C SER A 58 16.63 4.25 -0.27
N GLN A 59 15.47 4.89 -0.09
CA GLN A 59 14.90 5.90 -0.99
C GLN A 59 14.62 5.39 -2.42
N ASP A 60 14.55 4.08 -2.58
CA ASP A 60 14.23 3.44 -3.85
C ASP A 60 12.73 3.54 -4.15
N PRO A 61 12.34 3.76 -5.41
CA PRO A 61 10.95 3.62 -5.82
C PRO A 61 10.52 2.14 -5.69
N VAL A 62 9.25 1.93 -5.33
CA VAL A 62 8.63 0.60 -5.29
C VAL A 62 7.46 0.52 -6.25
N LEU A 63 7.24 -0.67 -6.80
CA LEU A 63 5.99 -1.05 -7.42
C LEU A 63 5.03 -1.53 -6.34
N PHE A 64 3.87 -0.90 -6.21
CA PHE A 64 2.88 -1.27 -5.20
C PHE A 64 1.49 -1.28 -5.79
N THR A 65 0.60 -2.04 -5.16
CA THR A 65 -0.85 -1.96 -5.42
C THR A 65 -1.60 -1.58 -4.17
N PHE A 66 -2.72 -0.89 -4.33
CA PHE A 66 -3.63 -0.61 -3.22
C PHE A 66 -5.10 -0.74 -3.61
N ASP A 67 -5.90 -1.10 -2.62
CA ASP A 67 -7.36 -1.11 -2.68
C ASP A 67 -7.85 0.33 -2.52
N ALA A 68 -8.37 0.92 -3.60
CA ALA A 68 -8.80 2.31 -3.61
C ALA A 68 -10.03 2.59 -2.73
N ARG A 69 -10.83 1.56 -2.39
CA ARG A 69 -11.99 1.73 -1.51
C ARG A 69 -11.56 1.80 -0.05
N LEU A 70 -10.56 1.00 0.30
CA LEU A 70 -10.03 0.92 1.67
C LEU A 70 -8.80 1.80 1.89
N PHE A 71 -8.28 2.44 0.85
CA PHE A 71 -7.00 3.14 0.84
C PHE A 71 -5.88 2.27 1.44
N LYS A 72 -5.83 0.98 1.07
CA LYS A 72 -4.98 -0.01 1.75
C LYS A 72 -4.02 -0.69 0.80
N ILE A 73 -2.72 -0.67 1.12
CA ILE A 73 -1.68 -1.38 0.36
C ILE A 73 -1.97 -2.88 0.37
N ARG A 74 -1.90 -3.49 -0.81
CA ARG A 74 -2.08 -4.93 -1.02
C ARG A 74 -0.77 -5.62 -1.37
N THR A 75 0.08 -4.97 -2.17
CA THR A 75 1.37 -5.53 -2.58
C THR A 75 2.45 -4.46 -2.61
N CYS A 76 3.70 -4.88 -2.41
CA CYS A 76 4.88 -4.05 -2.55
C CYS A 76 6.01 -4.91 -3.12
N ARG A 77 6.73 -4.38 -4.12
CA ARG A 77 7.90 -4.98 -4.76
C ARG A 77 8.95 -3.90 -4.99
N LEU A 78 10.20 -4.23 -4.65
CA LEU A 78 11.40 -3.46 -4.95
C LEU A 78 11.95 -3.84 -6.33
#